data_AF-A0A357A3A7-F1
#
_entry.id   AF-A0A357A3A7-F1
#
_cell.length_a   1.000
_cell.length_b   1.000
_cell.length_c   1.000
_cell.angle_alpha   90.00
_cell.angle_beta   90.00
_cell.angle_gamma   90.00
#
_symmetry.space_group_name_H-M   'P 1'
#
loop_
_entity.id
_entity.type
_entity.pdbx_description
1 polymer ?
#
loop_
_entity_poly.entity_id
_entity_poly.type
_entity_poly.pdbx_seq_one_letter_code
_entity_poly.pdbx_strand_id
1 'polypeptide(L)'
;MDVAIPSTIRHINLNCESGTVQITGVRVETADAHVGNGAILADDISGHWDVNIGRGDLALNGGNGSFDLNAGLGSIHLHSLHNTTANVHAGLGPVLLEHSQGTFDINAGKGDVNLDTVRGQIKVQAGLGKIVLTNCEDVECELESGMGSISLRDGHYRRSRLESG
;
A
#
# COMPACT_ATOMS: atom_id res chain seq x y z
N MET A 1 9.68 -19.18 -1.24
CA MET A 1 10.61 -19.52 -0.15
C MET A 1 9.90 -19.09 1.11
N ASP A 2 9.66 -20.03 2.02
CA ASP A 2 8.90 -19.72 3.23
C ASP A 2 9.91 -19.41 4.33
N VAL A 3 9.91 -18.17 4.79
CA VAL A 3 10.82 -17.71 5.85
C VAL A 3 10.01 -17.55 7.12
N ALA A 4 10.15 -18.51 8.04
CA ALA A 4 9.56 -18.41 9.36
C ALA A 4 10.45 -17.53 10.26
N ILE A 5 9.92 -16.40 10.73
CA ILE A 5 10.66 -15.42 11.53
C ILE A 5 10.23 -15.54 12.99
N PRO A 6 11.12 -15.91 13.92
CA PRO A 6 10.81 -15.95 15.35
C PRO A 6 10.40 -14.59 15.90
N SER A 7 9.46 -14.55 16.84
CA SER A 7 8.94 -13.33 17.48
C SER A 7 9.97 -12.54 18.31
N THR A 8 11.17 -13.08 18.51
CA THR A 8 12.28 -12.41 19.21
C THR A 8 13.08 -11.49 18.29
N ILE A 9 12.92 -11.63 16.96
CA ILE A 9 13.64 -10.81 16.00
C ILE A 9 13.00 -9.43 15.95
N ARG A 10 13.82 -8.40 16.15
CA ARG A 10 13.39 -6.99 16.11
C ARG A 10 13.76 -6.27 14.82
N HIS A 11 14.73 -6.81 14.11
CA HIS A 11 15.25 -6.28 12.85
C HIS A 11 15.34 -7.40 11.82
N ILE A 12 14.75 -7.19 10.66
CA ILE A 12 14.74 -8.17 9.56
C ILE A 12 15.41 -7.54 8.35
N ASN A 13 16.22 -8.31 7.64
CA ASN A 13 16.70 -7.96 6.31
C ASN A 13 16.52 -9.18 5.40
N LEU A 14 15.68 -9.04 4.37
CA LEU A 14 15.34 -10.09 3.42
C LEU A 14 15.73 -9.64 2.02
N ASN A 15 16.53 -10.45 1.33
CA ASN A 15 16.86 -10.24 -0.07
C ASN A 15 16.52 -11.49 -0.85
N CYS A 16 15.68 -11.35 -1.87
CA CYS A 16 15.29 -12.43 -2.75
C CYS A 16 15.44 -11.95 -4.20
N GLU A 17 16.33 -12.57 -4.97
CA GLU A 17 16.51 -12.19 -6.37
C GLU A 17 15.27 -12.54 -7.20
N SER A 18 14.68 -13.72 -6.96
CA SER A 18 13.44 -14.12 -7.60
C SER A 18 12.61 -15.10 -6.79
N GLY A 19 11.28 -15.05 -6.98
CA GLY A 19 10.30 -15.90 -6.32
C GLY A 19 9.46 -15.18 -5.28
N THR A 20 8.61 -15.94 -4.60
CA THR A 20 7.68 -15.40 -3.60
C THR A 20 8.26 -15.48 -2.21
N VAL A 21 8.20 -14.36 -1.48
CA VAL A 21 8.49 -14.25 -0.05
C VAL A 21 7.17 -14.19 0.71
N GLN A 22 6.99 -15.08 1.67
CA GLN A 22 5.83 -15.06 2.58
C GLN A 22 6.28 -14.64 3.98
N ILE A 23 5.54 -13.72 4.59
CA ILE A 23 5.82 -13.18 5.92
C ILE A 23 4.50 -13.20 6.71
N THR A 24 4.45 -13.91 7.84
CA THR A 24 3.19 -14.10 8.58
C THR A 24 3.39 -13.92 10.07
N GLY A 25 2.56 -13.08 10.71
CA GLY A 25 2.50 -12.92 12.17
C GLY A 25 3.73 -12.24 12.78
N VAL A 26 4.41 -11.38 12.01
CA VAL A 26 5.72 -10.83 12.35
C VAL A 26 5.61 -9.45 12.96
N ARG A 27 6.20 -9.26 14.15
CA ARG A 27 6.24 -7.98 14.85
C ARG A 27 7.69 -7.54 15.04
N VAL A 28 8.04 -6.38 14.49
CA VAL A 28 9.41 -5.84 14.49
C VAL A 28 9.45 -4.38 14.91
N GLU A 29 10.66 -3.92 15.24
CA GLU A 29 10.96 -2.49 15.26
C GLU A 29 11.19 -2.01 13.83
N THR A 30 12.06 -2.69 13.07
CA THR A 30 12.30 -2.40 11.65
C THR A 30 12.44 -3.66 10.79
N ALA A 31 12.10 -3.57 9.52
CA ALA A 31 12.33 -4.62 8.53
C ALA A 31 12.58 -4.05 7.14
N ASP A 32 13.61 -4.58 6.47
CA ASP A 32 13.91 -4.31 5.07
C ASP A 32 13.64 -5.58 4.26
N ALA A 33 12.82 -5.47 3.22
CA ALA A 33 12.52 -6.59 2.32
C ALA A 33 12.70 -6.17 0.86
N HIS A 34 13.63 -6.82 0.16
CA HIS A 34 13.90 -6.59 -1.24
C HIS A 34 13.64 -7.84 -2.07
N VAL A 35 12.80 -7.71 -3.11
CA VAL A 35 12.54 -8.76 -4.10
C VAL A 35 12.82 -8.24 -5.50
N GLY A 36 13.74 -8.88 -6.23
CA GLY A 36 14.06 -8.51 -7.61
C GLY A 36 12.91 -8.79 -8.57
N ASN A 37 12.56 -10.07 -8.74
CA ASN A 37 11.48 -10.54 -9.60
C ASN A 37 10.59 -11.57 -8.87
N GLY A 38 9.42 -11.18 -8.42
CA GLY A 38 8.53 -12.07 -7.70
C GLY A 38 7.50 -11.32 -6.89
N ALA A 39 7.10 -11.88 -5.76
CA ALA A 39 6.03 -11.30 -4.96
C ALA A 39 6.37 -11.32 -3.47
N ILE A 40 5.81 -10.37 -2.75
CA ILE A 40 5.78 -10.40 -1.28
C ILE A 40 4.33 -10.57 -0.85
N LEU A 41 4.09 -11.59 -0.05
CA LEU A 41 2.81 -11.86 0.59
C LEU A 41 3.01 -11.72 2.10
N ALA A 42 2.52 -10.63 2.67
CA ALA A 42 2.63 -10.33 4.09
C ALA A 42 1.26 -10.43 4.76
N ASP A 43 1.21 -11.06 5.93
CA ASP A 43 -0.01 -11.29 6.70
C ASP A 43 0.23 -11.03 8.20
N ASP A 44 -0.63 -10.24 8.85
CA ASP A 44 -0.52 -9.81 10.26
C ASP A 44 0.90 -9.35 10.64
N ILE A 45 1.40 -8.30 9.99
CA ILE A 45 2.73 -7.72 10.28
C ILE A 45 2.65 -6.36 10.97
N SER A 46 3.59 -6.09 11.86
CA SER A 46 3.67 -4.78 12.51
C SER A 46 5.10 -4.26 12.67
N GLY A 47 5.24 -2.93 12.73
CA GLY A 47 6.52 -2.24 12.91
C GLY A 47 6.77 -1.21 11.82
N HIS A 48 8.04 -0.91 11.58
CA HIS A 48 8.48 -0.13 10.41
C HIS A 48 8.99 -1.05 9.32
N TRP A 49 8.40 -0.99 8.13
CA TRP A 49 8.74 -1.86 7.01
C TRP A 49 9.12 -1.04 5.79
N ASP A 50 10.32 -1.26 5.25
CA ASP A 50 10.75 -0.79 3.94
C ASP A 50 10.74 -1.99 2.98
N VAL A 51 9.86 -1.93 1.99
CA VAL A 51 9.58 -3.03 1.06
C VAL A 51 9.80 -2.56 -0.36
N ASN A 52 10.70 -3.25 -1.07
CA ASN A 52 11.09 -2.90 -2.43
C ASN A 52 10.96 -4.12 -3.35
N ILE A 53 10.07 -4.03 -4.33
CA ILE A 53 9.89 -5.05 -5.38
C ILE A 53 10.26 -4.44 -6.73
N GLY A 54 11.25 -5.03 -7.42
CA GLY A 54 11.63 -4.61 -8.76
C GLY A 54 10.53 -4.91 -9.78
N ARG A 55 10.16 -6.19 -9.89
CA ARG A 55 9.06 -6.67 -10.74
C ARG A 55 8.20 -7.69 -9.99
N GLY A 56 6.88 -7.51 -10.09
CA GLY A 56 5.86 -8.33 -9.47
C GLY A 56 5.20 -7.65 -8.27
N ASP A 57 4.40 -8.41 -7.53
CA ASP A 57 3.30 -7.87 -6.74
C ASP A 57 3.57 -7.87 -5.24
N LEU A 58 3.00 -6.88 -4.55
CA LEU A 58 2.94 -6.83 -3.09
C LEU A 58 1.50 -7.03 -2.65
N ALA A 59 1.26 -8.01 -1.78
CA ALA A 59 0.02 -8.12 -1.03
C ALA A 59 0.32 -8.05 0.47
N LEU A 60 -0.36 -7.14 1.18
CA LEU A 60 -0.31 -7.02 2.62
C LEU A 60 -1.72 -7.13 3.20
N ASN A 61 -1.96 -8.18 3.99
CA ASN A 61 -3.22 -8.47 4.64
C ASN A 61 -3.08 -8.38 6.17
N GLY A 62 -3.64 -7.33 6.78
CA GLY A 62 -3.48 -7.10 8.21
C GLY A 62 -2.12 -6.48 8.51
N GLY A 63 -2.13 -5.22 8.95
CA GLY A 63 -0.89 -4.54 9.32
C GLY A 63 -1.11 -3.34 10.25
N ASN A 64 -0.11 -3.05 11.05
CA ASN A 64 -0.11 -1.93 11.99
C ASN A 64 1.29 -1.30 12.12
N GLY A 65 1.38 0.02 12.10
CA GLY A 65 2.66 0.75 12.12
C GLY A 65 2.92 1.52 10.83
N SER A 66 4.17 1.56 10.39
CA SER A 66 4.60 2.38 9.25
C SER A 66 5.16 1.53 8.12
N PHE A 67 4.76 1.81 6.89
CA PHE A 67 5.15 1.05 5.71
C PHE A 67 5.59 1.97 4.57
N ASP A 68 6.81 1.79 4.09
CA ASP A 68 7.31 2.36 2.84
C ASP A 68 7.33 1.22 1.81
N LEU A 69 6.41 1.28 0.83
CA LEU A 69 6.08 0.17 -0.06
C LEU A 69 6.30 0.57 -1.51
N ASN A 70 7.31 -0.01 -2.16
CA ASN A 70 7.69 0.30 -3.53
C ASN A 70 7.55 -0.95 -4.42
N ALA A 71 6.75 -0.86 -5.48
CA ALA A 71 6.67 -1.85 -6.55
C ALA A 71 6.94 -1.17 -7.90
N GLY A 72 8.09 -1.45 -8.49
CA GLY A 72 8.49 -0.83 -9.76
C GLY A 72 7.57 -1.24 -10.92
N LEU A 73 7.49 -2.56 -11.16
CA LEU A 73 6.65 -3.17 -12.20
C LEU A 73 5.74 -4.23 -11.60
N GLY A 74 4.67 -3.81 -10.95
CA GLY A 74 3.64 -4.70 -10.41
C GLY A 74 2.59 -3.93 -9.63
N SER A 75 1.64 -4.67 -9.06
CA SER A 75 0.54 -4.14 -8.30
C SER A 75 0.82 -4.15 -6.79
N ILE A 76 0.15 -3.26 -6.07
CA ILE A 76 0.17 -3.23 -4.61
C ILE A 76 -1.27 -3.40 -4.11
N HIS A 77 -1.49 -4.42 -3.29
CA HIS A 77 -2.76 -4.69 -2.64
C HIS A 77 -2.58 -4.64 -1.12
N LEU A 78 -3.30 -3.71 -0.50
CA LEU A 78 -3.30 -3.48 0.94
C LEU A 78 -4.71 -3.73 1.47
N HIS A 79 -4.82 -4.58 2.49
CA HIS A 79 -6.10 -5.00 3.03
C HIS A 79 -6.06 -5.04 4.55
N SER A 80 -7.13 -4.56 5.21
CA SER A 80 -7.30 -4.61 6.67
C SER A 80 -6.14 -3.98 7.47
N LEU A 81 -5.66 -2.81 7.04
CA LEU A 81 -4.62 -2.07 7.78
C LEU A 81 -5.23 -1.19 8.87
N HIS A 82 -4.62 -1.14 10.05
CA HIS A 82 -5.15 -0.41 11.20
C HIS A 82 -4.06 0.39 11.90
N ASN A 83 -4.38 1.64 12.25
CA ASN A 83 -3.44 2.59 12.88
C ASN A 83 -2.14 2.73 12.07
N THR A 84 -2.29 2.81 10.74
CA THR A 84 -1.19 2.72 9.81
C THR A 84 -0.77 4.08 9.25
N THR A 85 0.52 4.28 9.03
CA THR A 85 1.05 5.30 8.12
C THR A 85 1.72 4.58 6.95
N ALA A 86 1.26 4.75 5.73
CA ALA A 86 1.86 4.09 4.57
C ALA A 86 2.18 5.08 3.45
N ASN A 87 3.39 4.96 2.92
CA ASN A 87 3.84 5.60 1.70
C ASN A 87 3.98 4.51 0.63
N VAL A 88 3.21 4.63 -0.45
CA VAL A 88 3.00 3.57 -1.43
C VAL A 88 3.37 4.09 -2.81
N HIS A 89 4.36 3.46 -3.45
CA HIS A 89 4.77 3.77 -4.80
C HIS A 89 4.59 2.55 -5.71
N ALA A 90 3.61 2.61 -6.61
CA ALA A 90 3.46 1.64 -7.70
C ALA A 90 3.83 2.33 -9.01
N GLY A 91 4.89 1.89 -9.68
CA GLY A 91 5.40 2.57 -10.88
C GLY A 91 4.44 2.46 -12.07
N LEU A 92 4.02 1.24 -12.42
CA LEU A 92 3.15 0.96 -13.56
C LEU A 92 1.89 0.15 -13.24
N GLY A 93 1.78 -0.44 -12.05
CA GLY A 93 0.63 -1.28 -11.69
C GLY A 93 -0.40 -0.54 -10.82
N PRO A 94 -1.59 -1.13 -10.67
CA PRO A 94 -2.64 -0.56 -9.85
C PRO A 94 -2.31 -0.64 -8.36
N VAL A 95 -2.92 0.25 -7.59
CA VAL A 95 -2.95 0.19 -6.13
C VAL A 95 -4.38 -0.06 -5.66
N LEU A 96 -4.56 -1.08 -4.84
CA LEU A 96 -5.82 -1.40 -4.17
C LEU A 96 -5.63 -1.29 -2.67
N LEU A 97 -6.44 -0.46 -2.01
CA LEU A 97 -6.48 -0.33 -0.55
C LEU A 97 -7.90 -0.56 -0.05
N GLU A 98 -8.08 -1.58 0.80
CA GLU A 98 -9.39 -2.00 1.25
C GLU A 98 -9.46 -2.11 2.78
N HIS A 99 -10.61 -1.77 3.36
CA HIS A 99 -10.92 -1.96 4.78
C HIS A 99 -9.87 -1.41 5.74
N SER A 100 -9.28 -0.26 5.40
CA SER A 100 -8.07 0.24 6.06
C SER A 100 -8.28 1.59 6.75
N GLN A 101 -7.54 1.84 7.82
CA GLN A 101 -7.60 3.07 8.59
C GLN A 101 -6.20 3.60 8.92
N GLY A 102 -5.94 4.85 8.54
CA GLY A 102 -4.63 5.44 8.74
C GLY A 102 -4.37 6.72 7.94
N THR A 103 -3.08 6.97 7.72
CA THR A 103 -2.58 8.01 6.82
C THR A 103 -1.91 7.31 5.63
N PHE A 104 -2.39 7.57 4.42
CA PHE A 104 -1.92 6.93 3.19
C PHE A 104 -1.46 7.99 2.20
N ASP A 105 -0.20 7.91 1.76
CA ASP A 105 0.32 8.68 0.62
C ASP A 105 0.60 7.68 -0.52
N ILE A 106 -0.14 7.79 -1.62
CA ILE A 106 -0.14 6.82 -2.71
C ILE A 106 0.24 7.50 -4.01
N ASN A 107 1.34 7.05 -4.61
CA ASN A 107 1.73 7.41 -5.97
C ASN A 107 1.68 6.17 -6.86
N ALA A 108 0.70 6.13 -7.75
CA ALA A 108 0.50 4.99 -8.65
C ALA A 108 1.13 5.19 -10.04
N GLY A 109 1.90 6.27 -10.26
CA GLY A 109 2.57 6.51 -11.54
C GLY A 109 1.59 6.51 -12.72
N LYS A 110 1.46 5.39 -13.43
CA LYS A 110 0.49 5.21 -14.53
C LYS A 110 -0.71 4.32 -14.21
N GLY A 111 -0.71 3.64 -13.07
CA GLY A 111 -1.76 2.70 -12.65
C GLY A 111 -2.96 3.39 -12.02
N ASP A 112 -4.06 2.64 -11.98
CA ASP A 112 -5.29 3.05 -11.28
C ASP A 112 -5.15 2.90 -9.77
N VAL A 113 -5.89 3.72 -9.03
CA VAL A 113 -5.97 3.65 -7.56
C VAL A 113 -7.42 3.41 -7.16
N ASN A 114 -7.67 2.30 -6.48
CA ASN A 114 -8.98 1.96 -5.94
C ASN A 114 -8.88 1.87 -4.42
N LEU A 115 -9.65 2.71 -3.74
CA LEU A 115 -9.78 2.72 -2.29
C LEU A 115 -11.21 2.36 -1.92
N ASP A 116 -11.41 1.31 -1.13
CA ASP A 116 -12.74 0.89 -0.65
C ASP A 116 -12.77 0.74 0.87
N THR A 117 -13.80 1.29 1.50
CA THR A 117 -13.99 1.19 2.96
C THR A 117 -12.77 1.71 3.74
N VAL A 118 -12.26 2.88 3.36
CA VAL A 118 -11.07 3.50 3.96
C VAL A 118 -11.45 4.66 4.89
N ARG A 119 -10.71 4.83 5.99
CA ARG A 119 -10.84 5.96 6.92
C ARG A 119 -9.49 6.67 7.17
N GLY A 120 -9.54 7.96 7.49
CA GLY A 120 -8.37 8.75 7.88
C GLY A 120 -7.90 9.76 6.83
N GLN A 121 -6.59 9.93 6.69
CA GLN A 121 -5.98 10.91 5.78
C GLN A 121 -5.44 10.21 4.53
N ILE A 122 -5.79 10.73 3.36
CA ILE A 122 -5.48 10.08 2.09
C ILE A 122 -4.92 11.11 1.12
N LYS A 123 -3.73 10.86 0.59
CA LYS A 123 -3.18 11.58 -0.55
C LYS A 123 -2.95 10.60 -1.69
N VAL A 124 -3.45 10.92 -2.88
CA VAL A 124 -3.28 10.07 -4.07
C VAL A 124 -2.84 10.90 -5.25
N GLN A 125 -1.79 10.42 -5.93
CA GLN A 125 -1.35 10.92 -7.23
C GLN A 125 -1.33 9.79 -8.24
N ALA A 126 -2.05 9.97 -9.35
CA ALA A 126 -2.04 9.08 -10.50
C ALA A 126 -1.80 9.89 -11.77
N GLY A 127 -0.71 9.62 -12.49
CA GLY A 127 -0.37 10.36 -13.70
C GLY A 127 -1.37 10.12 -14.83
N LEU A 128 -1.66 8.86 -15.14
CA LEU A 128 -2.62 8.46 -16.20
C LEU A 128 -3.83 7.68 -15.69
N GLY A 129 -3.75 7.18 -14.45
CA GLY A 129 -4.74 6.27 -13.90
C GLY A 129 -5.96 6.98 -13.34
N LYS A 130 -7.03 6.20 -13.23
CA LYS A 130 -8.25 6.56 -12.53
C LYS A 130 -8.07 6.43 -11.02
N ILE A 131 -8.64 7.37 -10.27
CA ILE A 131 -8.74 7.29 -8.82
C ILE A 131 -10.20 7.06 -8.45
N VAL A 132 -10.48 6.00 -7.69
CA VAL A 132 -11.82 5.66 -7.19
C VAL A 132 -11.78 5.50 -5.69
N LEU A 133 -12.65 6.22 -4.99
CA LEU A 133 -12.92 6.05 -3.57
C LEU A 133 -14.38 5.62 -3.40
N THR A 134 -14.62 4.50 -2.72
CA THR A 134 -15.95 3.94 -2.46
C THR A 134 -16.12 3.58 -0.99
N ASN A 135 -17.32 3.78 -0.41
CA ASN A 135 -17.64 3.38 0.98
C ASN A 135 -16.71 3.97 2.06
N CYS A 136 -16.04 5.09 1.77
CA CYS A 136 -15.09 5.69 2.71
C CYS A 136 -15.81 6.49 3.79
N GLU A 137 -15.26 6.54 5.01
CA GLU A 137 -15.86 7.26 6.13
C GLU A 137 -14.81 8.12 6.86
N ASP A 138 -15.22 9.30 7.31
CA ASP A 138 -14.36 10.22 8.07
C ASP A 138 -13.04 10.60 7.37
N VAL A 139 -13.06 10.66 6.04
CA VAL A 139 -11.86 10.86 5.22
C VAL A 139 -11.54 12.34 4.97
N GLU A 140 -10.27 12.70 5.12
CA GLU A 140 -9.68 13.90 4.51
C GLU A 140 -8.81 13.47 3.33
N CYS A 141 -9.14 13.92 2.11
CA CYS A 141 -8.43 13.48 0.91
C CYS A 141 -7.91 14.62 0.01
N GLU A 142 -6.72 14.42 -0.55
CA GLU A 142 -6.15 15.17 -1.67
C GLU A 142 -5.87 14.19 -2.82
N LEU A 143 -6.61 14.34 -3.92
CA LEU A 143 -6.57 13.42 -5.06
C LEU A 143 -6.18 14.20 -6.32
N GLU A 144 -5.13 13.73 -7.00
CA GLU A 144 -4.62 14.34 -8.22
C GLU A 144 -4.52 13.28 -9.32
N SER A 145 -5.18 13.52 -10.46
CA SER A 145 -5.07 12.70 -11.66
C SER A 145 -4.59 13.55 -12.85
N GLY A 146 -3.48 13.16 -13.48
CA GLY A 146 -2.90 13.95 -14.57
C GLY A 146 -3.74 13.92 -15.85
N MET A 147 -4.05 12.73 -16.37
CA MET A 147 -4.90 12.53 -17.56
C MET A 147 -5.98 11.46 -17.35
N GLY A 148 -6.26 11.11 -16.09
CA GLY A 148 -7.26 10.12 -15.73
C GLY A 148 -8.58 10.76 -15.28
N SER A 149 -9.25 10.11 -14.34
CA SER A 149 -10.48 10.63 -13.75
C SER A 149 -10.55 10.30 -12.27
N ILE A 150 -11.28 11.12 -11.51
CA ILE A 150 -11.48 10.95 -10.07
C ILE A 150 -12.96 10.70 -9.81
N SER A 151 -13.28 9.65 -9.05
CA SER A 151 -14.65 9.31 -8.66
C SER A 151 -14.75 8.99 -7.17
N LEU A 152 -15.67 9.66 -6.48
CA LEU A 152 -16.03 9.40 -5.09
C LEU A 152 -17.46 8.87 -5.06
N ARG A 153 -17.70 7.76 -4.36
CA ARG A 153 -18.99 7.07 -4.31
C ARG A 153 -19.29 6.61 -2.89
N ASP A 154 -20.54 6.76 -2.47
CA ASP A 154 -21.06 6.15 -1.24
C ASP A 154 -20.22 6.40 0.03
N GLY A 155 -19.60 7.59 0.14
CA GLY A 155 -18.67 7.93 1.22
C GLY A 155 -18.93 9.26 1.92
N HIS A 156 -18.38 9.40 3.13
CA HIS A 156 -18.40 10.59 3.96
C HIS A 156 -17.00 11.21 4.07
N TYR A 157 -16.85 12.40 3.48
CA TYR A 157 -15.57 13.12 3.41
C TYR A 157 -15.63 14.41 4.23
N ARG A 158 -14.72 14.54 5.20
CA ARG A 158 -14.56 15.77 5.99
C ARG A 158 -13.99 16.90 5.16
N ARG A 159 -13.06 16.57 4.26
CA ARG A 159 -12.43 17.48 3.32
C ARG A 159 -12.01 16.72 2.08
N SER A 160 -12.19 17.33 0.91
CA SER A 160 -11.75 16.79 -0.36
C SER A 160 -11.16 17.88 -1.25
N ARG A 161 -9.92 17.70 -1.68
CA ARG A 161 -9.30 18.46 -2.77
C ARG A 161 -9.09 17.52 -3.94
N LEU A 162 -9.63 17.88 -5.10
CA LEU A 162 -9.63 17.03 -6.29
C LEU A 162 -9.08 17.84 -7.46
N GLU A 163 -8.02 17.36 -8.09
CA GLU A 163 -7.40 17.99 -9.25
C GLU A 163 -7.31 16.97 -10.38
N SER A 164 -7.84 17.33 -11.54
CA SER A 164 -7.73 16.53 -12.76
C SER A 164 -7.27 17.43 -13.89
N GLY A 165 -6.28 16.98 -14.66
CA GLY A 165 -5.83 17.64 -15.88
C GLY A 165 -6.73 17.37 -17.08
#